data_AF-A0AAD9MU19-F1
#
_entry.id   AF-A0AAD9MU19-F1
#
_cell.length_a   1.000
_cell.length_b   1.000
_cell.length_c   1.000
_cell.angle_alpha   90.00
_cell.angle_beta   90.00
_cell.angle_gamma   90.00
#
_symmetry.space_group_name_H-M   'P 1'
#
loop_
_entity.id
_entity.type
_entity.pdbx_description
1 polymer ?
#
loop_
_entity_poly.entity_id
_entity_poly.type
_entity_poly.pdbx_seq_one_letter_code
_entity_poly.pdbx_strand_id
1 'polypeptide(L)' 'METVKAGGFIIRAACKDDCEHIMTLVRELGEFTHLSHEILIGDKELERDGFGDHPLFRCVVAECRST' A
#
# COMPACT_ATOMS: atom_id res chain seq x y z
N MET A 1 15.71 -2.85 0.56
CA MET A 1 15.08 -3.32 1.80
C MET A 1 15.01 -4.83 1.72
N GLU A 2 15.34 -5.54 2.81
CA GLU A 2 15.32 -7.00 2.85
C GLU A 2 13.89 -7.51 3.09
N THR A 3 13.56 -8.65 2.49
CA THR A 3 12.28 -9.34 2.69
C THR A 3 12.27 -10.08 4.02
N VAL A 4 11.23 -9.90 4.83
CA VAL A 4 11.09 -10.55 6.15
C VAL A 4 9.93 -11.53 6.13
N LYS A 5 10.11 -12.71 6.76
CA LYS A 5 9.01 -13.65 7.01
C LYS A 5 8.47 -13.45 8.42
N ALA A 6 7.16 -13.29 8.55
CA ALA A 6 6.50 -13.16 9.85
C ALA A 6 5.17 -13.90 9.82
N GLY A 7 5.00 -14.94 10.64
CA GLY A 7 3.69 -15.56 10.91
C GLY A 7 2.80 -15.89 9.69
N GLY A 8 3.34 -16.54 8.65
CA GLY A 8 2.58 -16.86 7.42
C GLY A 8 2.62 -15.79 6.33
N PHE A 9 3.20 -14.63 6.62
CA PHE A 9 3.28 -13.50 5.70
C PHE A 9 4.71 -13.25 5.22
N ILE A 10 4.81 -12.66 4.03
CA ILE A 10 6.02 -12.05 3.48
C ILE A 10 5.89 -10.53 3.57
N ILE A 11 6.80 -9.89 4.29
CA ILE A 11 6.92 -8.44 4.31
C ILE A 11 7.94 -8.05 3.22
N ARG A 12 7.52 -7.25 2.25
CA ARG A 12 8.35 -6.80 1.12
C ARG A 12 8.09 -5.34 0.77
N ALA A 13 9.03 -4.72 0.07
CA ALA A 13 8.77 -3.42 -0.55
C ALA A 13 7.58 -3.57 -1.53
N ALA A 14 6.70 -2.58 -1.53
CA ALA A 14 5.62 -2.49 -2.50
C ALA A 14 6.16 -2.29 -3.92
N CYS A 15 5.42 -2.73 -4.92
CA CYS A 15 5.57 -2.34 -6.32
C CYS A 15 4.29 -1.66 -6.82
N LYS A 16 4.33 -1.08 -8.02
CA LYS A 16 3.19 -0.40 -8.64
C LYS A 16 1.93 -1.29 -8.75
N ASP A 17 2.11 -2.59 -8.92
CA ASP A 17 0.99 -3.53 -9.06
C ASP A 17 0.25 -3.75 -7.72
N ASP A 18 0.85 -3.33 -6.60
CA ASP A 18 0.20 -3.34 -5.29
C ASP A 18 -0.72 -2.12 -5.05
N CYS A 19 -0.70 -1.09 -5.92
CA CYS A 19 -1.40 0.19 -5.69
C CYS A 19 -2.91 0.03 -5.43
N GLU A 20 -3.60 -0.83 -6.17
CA GLU A 20 -5.05 -1.08 -5.99
C GLU A 20 -5.34 -1.67 -4.59
N HIS A 21 -4.52 -2.63 -4.14
CA HIS A 21 -4.64 -3.23 -2.82
C HIS A 21 -4.27 -2.24 -1.71
N ILE A 22 -3.21 -1.44 -1.91
CA ILE A 22 -2.83 -0.38 -0.97
C ILE A 22 -3.97 0.62 -0.81
N MET A 23 -4.59 1.05 -1.90
CA MET A 23 -5.71 2.00 -1.83
C MET A 23 -6.95 1.42 -1.18
N THR A 24 -7.21 0.12 -1.35
CA THR A 24 -8.25 -0.59 -0.59
C THR A 24 -7.98 -0.47 0.92
N LEU A 25 -6.77 -0.79 1.38
CA LEU A 25 -6.39 -0.68 2.80
C LEU A 25 -6.45 0.77 3.32
N VAL A 26 -6.04 1.75 2.52
CA VAL A 26 -6.13 3.18 2.88
C VAL A 26 -7.58 3.60 3.08
N ARG A 27 -8.50 3.15 2.20
CA ARG A 27 -9.94 3.42 2.33
C ARG A 27 -10.53 2.75 3.57
N GLU A 28 -10.22 1.47 3.80
CA GLU A 28 -10.65 0.73 5.00
C GLU A 28 -10.18 1.42 6.29
N LEU A 29 -8.95 1.93 6.32
CA LEU A 29 -8.43 2.70 7.44
C LEU A 29 -9.20 4.02 7.64
N GLY A 30 -9.50 4.73 6.55
CA GLY A 30 -10.33 5.93 6.58
C GLY A 30 -11.72 5.66 7.15
N GLU A 31 -12.36 4.56 6.73
CA GLU A 31 -13.68 4.16 7.23
C GLU A 31 -13.63 3.82 8.72
N PHE A 32 -12.65 3.01 9.14
CA PHE A 32 -12.46 2.63 10.55
C PHE A 32 -12.22 3.84 11.45
N THR A 33 -11.52 4.86 10.95
CA THR A 33 -11.22 6.09 11.69
C THR A 33 -12.25 7.20 11.52
N HIS A 34 -13.31 6.97 10.72
CA HIS A 34 -14.30 7.98 10.32
C HIS A 34 -13.72 9.20 9.58
N LEU A 35 -12.57 9.02 8.93
CA LEU A 35 -11.84 10.03 8.16
C LEU A 35 -11.83 9.75 6.66
N SER A 36 -12.75 8.93 6.13
CA SER A 36 -12.81 8.62 4.69
C SER A 36 -12.89 9.87 3.80
N HIS A 37 -13.47 10.96 4.31
CA HIS A 37 -13.58 12.25 3.61
C HIS A 37 -12.25 13.00 3.47
N GLU A 38 -11.23 12.67 4.28
CA GLU A 38 -9.88 13.22 4.20
C GLU A 38 -9.01 12.49 3.15
N ILE A 39 -9.50 11.38 2.58
CA ILE A 39 -8.80 10.65 1.53
C ILE A 39 -9.09 11.34 0.19
N LEU A 40 -8.18 12.23 -0.21
CA LEU A 40 -8.33 13.06 -1.41
C LEU A 40 -7.68 12.45 -2.67
N ILE A 41 -6.97 11.32 -2.53
CA ILE A 41 -6.20 10.72 -3.63
C ILE A 41 -6.82 9.40 -4.10
N GLY A 42 -6.61 9.08 -5.38
CA GLY A 42 -6.94 7.79 -5.97
C GLY A 42 -5.69 6.98 -6.31
N ASP A 43 -5.92 5.81 -6.92
CA ASP A 43 -4.90 4.82 -7.22
C ASP A 43 -3.84 5.35 -8.21
N LYS A 44 -4.23 6.24 -9.14
CA LYS A 44 -3.33 6.85 -10.11
C LYS A 44 -2.38 7.86 -9.49
N GLU A 45 -2.85 8.68 -8.56
CA GLU A 45 -2.01 9.59 -7.80
C GLU A 45 -1.04 8.81 -6.92
N LEU A 46 -1.52 7.75 -6.26
CA LEU A 46 -0.68 6.86 -5.47
C LEU A 46 0.44 6.23 -6.32
N GLU A 47 0.13 5.73 -7.51
CA GLU A 47 1.10 5.13 -8.42
C GLU A 47 2.16 6.17 -8.85
N ARG A 48 1.71 7.34 -9.32
CA ARG A 48 2.60 8.43 -9.75
C ARG A 48 3.54 8.87 -8.62
N ASP A 49 2.98 9.10 -7.44
CA ASP A 49 3.72 9.70 -6.32
C ASP A 49 4.59 8.67 -5.59
N GLY A 50 4.26 7.38 -5.65
CA GLY A 50 5.01 6.31 -4.97
C GLY A 50 6.02 5.57 -5.84
N PHE A 51 5.80 5.56 -7.17
CA PHE A 51 6.51 4.65 -8.07
C PHE A 51 6.98 5.30 -9.39
N GLY A 52 6.82 6.63 -9.54
CA GLY A 52 7.46 7.39 -10.61
C GLY A 52 8.97 7.58 -10.44
N ASP A 53 9.59 8.34 -11.36
CA ASP A 53 11.05 8.56 -11.38
C ASP A 53 11.59 9.23 -10.10
N HIS A 54 10.75 10.01 -9.41
CA HIS A 54 11.05 10.72 -8.17
C HIS A 54 9.97 10.45 -7.11
N PRO A 55 10.00 9.29 -6.44
CA PRO A 55 8.94 8.90 -5.52
C PRO A 55 8.94 9.76 -4.26
N LEU A 56 7.77 10.25 -3.88
CA LEU A 56 7.51 11.05 -2.69
C LEU A 56 7.44 10.21 -1.42
N PHE A 57 7.10 8.92 -1.54
CA PHE A 57 7.02 7.99 -0.43
C PHE A 57 7.54 6.60 -0.81
N ARG A 58 7.72 5.75 0.20
CA ARG A 58 7.98 4.32 0.02
C ARG A 58 6.97 3.53 0.85
N CYS A 59 6.52 2.41 0.31
CA CYS A 59 5.54 1.54 0.97
C CYS A 59 6.10 0.12 1.16
N VAL A 60 5.62 -0.53 2.20
CA VAL A 60 5.89 -1.93 2.52
C VAL A 60 4.55 -2.64 2.60
N VAL A 61 4.46 -3.82 1.99
CA VAL A 61 3.26 -4.67 2.03
C VAL A 61 3.58 -5.97 2.77
N ALA A 62 2.57 -6.48 3.48
CA ALA A 62 2.57 -7.83 4.05
C ALA A 62 1.67 -8.70 3.19
N GLU A 63 2.26 -9.61 2.43
CA GLU A 63 1.56 -10.53 1.53
C GLU A 63 1.35 -11.88 2.23
N CYS A 64 0.11 -12.34 2.27
CA CYS A 64 -0.19 -13.68 2.75
C CYS A 64 0.14 -14.68 1.64
N ARG A 65 1.00 -15.67 1.92
CA ARG A 65 1.10 -16.83 1.03
C ARG A 65 -0.06 -17.77 1.36
N SER A 66 -1.18 -17.59 0.67
CA SER A 66 -2.22 -18.62 0.67
C SER A 66 -1.65 -19.88 0.01
N THR A 67 -1.52 -20.96 0.78
CA THR A 67 -1.22 -22.32 0.29
C THR A 67 -2.37 -22.90 -0.51
#